data_AF-A0AA36HIS8-F1
#
_entry.id   AF-A0AA36HIS8-F1
#
_cell.length_a   1.000
_cell.length_b   1.000
_cell.length_c   1.000
_cell.angle_alpha   90.00
_cell.angle_beta   90.00
_cell.angle_gamma   90.00
#
_symmetry.space_group_name_H-M   'P 1'
#
loop_
_entity.id
_entity.type
_entity.pdbx_description
1 polymer ?
#
loop_
_entity_poly.entity_id
_entity_poly.type
_entity_poly.pdbx_seq_one_letter_code
_entity_poly.pdbx_strand_id
1 'polypeptide(L)'
;MEALARTLVGTDREPLCFLNIGGVSNLTFISGDHLLAFDIGPGNALLDDWIRVHGAGDYDAGGVISAKGRADEERLIEALKHPFLLETGPKSLDRYSFSADFVEGMSLEDGAATLLTFTAEAIAKAETLLPQKPGLWLVCGGGRHNPVLMQALRVRLAGDVVSADDYGIDGDALEAQAMAFLGARLKEMSFTRYLITTASTVCLVAGTALSASAATLIVGNKYAGTVSFIDLESGQEVKRPVTGGSPHELVLSPDGEQVVVVSYLEDGYIGRELNVFDVATAAHLKTIDISPHMAPHGIAWLGDTDSVIVTTEETRDVITVDVVKGTVTGQAGPGLIGTHLLALSPDSSTAYVTSRGSDKVSVVDAKTMKITHTANTDVGPEAVDVSPDGKQLWVGNNQSETIIVFDPQTMERQEVIEAGFLPIRVRFHPEGQAVAVADLRGDRVVVYESGNREVKAEIDLAPHGAYGPASLLFSPDGNSLFVGAQDGARVAEIDTSSWSVIRVIETDEGADGLAYSDMKVSV
;
A
#
# COMPACT_ATOMS: atom_id res chain seq x y z
N MET A 1 5.05 21.77 6.44
CA MET A 1 5.53 22.56 5.28
C MET A 1 5.49 24.07 5.52
N GLU A 2 4.35 24.71 5.82
CA GLU A 2 4.27 26.19 6.00
C GLU A 2 5.32 26.79 6.95
N ALA A 3 5.44 26.26 8.17
CA ALA A 3 6.40 26.78 9.14
C ALA A 3 7.87 26.45 8.77
N LEU A 4 8.11 25.35 8.06
CA LEU A 4 9.43 25.01 7.51
C LEU A 4 9.79 25.96 6.37
N ALA A 5 8.86 26.19 5.44
CA ALA A 5 9.00 27.13 4.32
C ALA A 5 9.31 28.55 4.78
N ARG A 6 8.55 29.07 5.75
CA ARG A 6 8.80 30.40 6.33
C ARG A 6 10.13 30.48 7.08
N THR A 7 10.62 29.36 7.63
CA THR A 7 11.94 29.29 8.29
C THR A 7 13.08 29.24 7.27
N LEU A 8 12.89 28.55 6.14
CA LEU A 8 13.93 28.36 5.11
C LEU A 8 14.01 29.53 4.12
N VAL A 9 12.89 30.15 3.78
CA VAL A 9 12.77 31.08 2.64
C VAL A 9 12.41 32.52 3.07
N GLY A 10 11.84 32.68 4.27
CA GLY A 10 11.27 33.97 4.73
C GLY A 10 9.92 34.28 4.08
N THR A 11 9.24 35.33 4.59
CA THR A 11 7.89 35.73 4.12
C THR A 11 7.92 36.70 2.95
N ASP A 12 9.06 37.31 2.68
CA ASP A 12 9.28 38.39 1.69
C ASP A 12 9.36 37.90 0.24
N ARG A 13 9.35 36.58 0.05
CA ARG A 13 9.33 35.91 -1.27
C ARG A 13 8.02 35.20 -1.58
N GLU A 14 7.00 35.33 -0.72
CA GLU A 14 5.65 34.86 -0.99
C GLU A 14 4.94 35.77 -2.04
N PRO A 15 4.04 35.24 -2.89
CA PRO A 15 3.61 33.84 -2.97
C PRO A 15 4.71 32.92 -3.54
N LEU A 16 4.87 31.73 -2.98
CA LEU A 16 5.86 30.75 -3.45
C LEU A 16 5.28 29.34 -3.54
N CYS A 17 5.93 28.49 -4.34
CA CYS A 17 5.63 27.08 -4.45
C CYS A 17 6.87 26.22 -4.16
N PHE A 18 6.69 25.22 -3.31
CA PHE A 18 7.54 24.03 -3.35
C PHE A 18 6.95 23.06 -4.36
N LEU A 19 7.75 22.64 -5.33
CA LEU A 19 7.36 21.71 -6.39
C LEU A 19 8.23 20.46 -6.26
N ASN A 20 7.67 19.35 -5.80
CA ASN A 20 8.39 18.08 -5.78
C ASN A 20 8.14 17.33 -7.10
N ILE A 21 9.21 16.89 -7.76
CA ILE A 21 9.15 16.12 -9.01
C ILE A 21 9.81 14.76 -8.78
N GLY A 22 9.02 13.81 -8.26
CA GLY A 22 9.38 12.40 -8.10
C GLY A 22 8.81 11.55 -9.24
N GLY A 23 8.28 10.36 -8.93
CA GLY A 23 7.48 9.60 -9.88
C GLY A 23 6.19 10.33 -10.27
N VAL A 24 5.56 10.98 -9.28
CA VAL A 24 4.45 11.94 -9.43
C VAL A 24 4.97 13.33 -9.08
N SER A 25 4.45 14.36 -9.76
CA SER A 25 4.70 15.75 -9.40
C SER A 25 3.64 16.26 -8.43
N ASN A 26 4.04 16.91 -7.35
CA ASN A 26 3.13 17.58 -6.42
C ASN A 26 3.64 18.97 -6.07
N LEU A 27 2.73 19.84 -5.61
CA LEU A 27 3.10 21.17 -5.13
C LEU A 27 2.54 21.47 -3.75
N THR A 28 3.22 22.37 -3.06
CA THR A 28 2.73 23.11 -1.90
C THR A 28 2.87 24.60 -2.17
N PHE A 29 1.75 25.29 -2.33
CA PHE A 29 1.64 26.74 -2.50
C PHE A 29 1.44 27.45 -1.15
N ILE A 30 2.16 28.57 -0.96
CA ILE A 30 2.13 29.38 0.25
C ILE A 30 1.98 30.85 -0.13
N SER A 31 0.97 31.52 0.45
CA SER A 31 0.73 32.95 0.29
C SER A 31 0.01 33.53 1.50
N GLY A 32 0.72 34.26 2.37
CA GLY A 32 0.20 34.66 3.67
C GLY A 32 -0.27 33.42 4.43
N ASP A 33 -1.45 33.48 5.04
CA ASP A 33 -2.05 32.35 5.77
C ASP A 33 -2.75 31.34 4.86
N HIS A 34 -2.61 31.48 3.54
CA HIS A 34 -3.18 30.53 2.58
C HIS A 34 -2.16 29.47 2.19
N LEU A 35 -2.51 28.21 2.48
CA LEU A 35 -1.76 27.02 2.13
C LEU A 35 -2.62 26.13 1.24
N LEU A 36 -2.07 25.69 0.11
CA LEU A 36 -2.73 24.75 -0.79
C LEU A 36 -1.71 23.72 -1.28
N ALA A 37 -2.02 22.44 -1.12
CA ALA A 37 -1.16 21.35 -1.59
C ALA A 37 -2.01 20.34 -2.38
N PHE A 38 -1.46 19.83 -3.47
CA PHE A 38 -2.10 18.80 -4.30
C PHE A 38 -1.12 18.17 -5.29
N ASP A 39 -1.50 16.98 -5.76
CA ASP A 39 -0.81 16.29 -6.83
C ASP A 39 -1.18 16.91 -8.19
N ILE A 40 -0.17 17.10 -9.03
CA ILE A 40 -0.29 17.78 -10.33
C ILE A 40 -0.60 16.78 -11.44
N GLY A 41 0.17 15.70 -11.51
CA GLY A 41 0.31 14.85 -12.68
C GLY A 41 1.60 14.05 -12.63
N PRO A 42 1.95 13.32 -13.69
CA PRO A 42 3.17 12.52 -13.70
C PRO A 42 4.42 13.39 -13.51
N GLY A 43 5.38 12.87 -12.75
CA GLY A 43 6.73 13.42 -12.63
C GLY A 43 7.65 12.77 -13.64
N ASN A 44 8.72 12.14 -13.17
CA ASN A 44 9.68 11.42 -14.01
C ASN A 44 9.19 10.02 -14.41
N ALA A 45 8.20 9.44 -13.72
CA ALA A 45 7.84 8.02 -13.89
C ALA A 45 7.63 7.61 -15.36
N LEU A 46 6.83 8.36 -16.12
CA LEU A 46 6.58 8.04 -17.53
C LEU A 46 7.85 8.10 -18.39
N LEU A 47 8.69 9.12 -18.16
CA LEU A 47 9.96 9.25 -18.89
C LEU A 47 10.91 8.12 -18.52
N ASP A 48 11.02 7.78 -17.24
CA ASP A 48 11.88 6.73 -16.75
C ASP A 48 11.44 5.36 -17.29
N ASP A 49 10.13 5.08 -17.29
CA ASP A 49 9.55 3.89 -17.91
C ASP A 49 9.86 3.84 -19.40
N TRP A 50 9.75 4.96 -20.11
CA TRP A 50 10.08 5.04 -21.53
C TRP A 50 11.56 4.72 -21.80
N ILE A 51 12.48 5.27 -21.00
CA ILE A 51 13.92 4.96 -21.10
C ILE A 51 14.17 3.46 -20.84
N ARG A 52 13.52 2.89 -19.82
CA ARG A 52 13.65 1.48 -19.45
C ARG A 52 13.14 0.55 -20.55
N VAL A 53 11.95 0.79 -21.08
CA VAL A 53 11.33 -0.03 -22.14
C VAL A 53 12.18 -0.04 -23.43
N HIS A 54 12.93 1.02 -23.69
CA HIS A 54 13.86 1.11 -24.83
C HIS A 54 15.27 0.59 -24.51
N GLY A 55 15.52 0.08 -23.30
CA GLY A 55 16.82 -0.44 -22.89
C GLY A 55 17.93 0.61 -22.83
N ALA A 56 17.58 1.88 -22.61
CA ALA A 56 18.51 3.01 -22.65
C ALA A 56 19.03 3.45 -21.27
N GLY A 57 18.69 2.70 -20.21
CA GLY A 57 19.06 2.97 -18.82
C GLY A 57 17.83 2.99 -17.90
N ASP A 58 18.03 3.46 -16.67
CA ASP A 58 16.95 3.52 -15.67
C ASP A 58 16.12 4.82 -15.74
N TYR A 59 16.72 5.91 -16.23
CA TYR A 59 16.13 7.24 -16.39
C TYR A 59 16.96 8.10 -17.36
N ASP A 60 16.42 9.24 -17.81
CA ASP A 60 17.13 10.15 -18.73
C ASP A 60 18.17 11.03 -17.99
N ALA A 61 19.31 10.42 -17.69
CA ALA A 61 20.39 11.08 -16.94
C ALA A 61 20.88 12.36 -17.63
N GLY A 62 20.68 13.50 -16.97
CA GLY A 62 21.06 14.82 -17.49
C GLY A 62 20.20 15.31 -18.66
N GLY A 63 19.08 14.65 -18.96
CA GLY A 63 18.21 15.01 -20.09
C GLY A 63 18.85 14.76 -21.47
N VAL A 64 19.85 13.88 -21.55
CA VAL A 64 20.66 13.68 -22.78
C VAL A 64 19.83 13.09 -23.92
N ILE A 65 18.84 12.25 -23.61
CA ILE A 65 17.98 11.59 -24.60
C ILE A 65 16.88 12.54 -25.04
N SER A 66 16.14 13.11 -24.09
CA SER A 66 15.06 14.07 -24.37
C SER A 66 15.56 15.32 -25.10
N ALA A 67 16.77 15.81 -24.83
CA ALA A 67 17.35 16.96 -25.53
C ALA A 67 17.59 16.74 -27.03
N LYS A 68 17.66 15.48 -27.48
CA LYS A 68 17.88 15.14 -28.90
C LYS A 68 16.59 14.99 -29.68
N GLY A 69 15.48 14.78 -28.97
CA GLY A 69 14.19 14.56 -29.59
C GLY A 69 13.44 15.84 -29.88
N ARG A 70 12.32 15.69 -30.59
CA ARG A 70 11.34 16.73 -30.82
C ARG A 70 10.00 16.28 -30.24
N ALA A 71 9.46 17.08 -29.33
CA ALA A 71 8.14 16.83 -28.76
C ALA A 71 7.04 16.91 -29.83
N ASP A 72 6.09 15.97 -29.78
CA ASP A 72 4.91 15.97 -30.65
C ASP A 72 3.79 16.84 -30.04
N GLU A 73 3.58 18.03 -30.62
CA GLU A 73 2.62 19.01 -30.12
C GLU A 73 1.17 18.53 -30.23
N GLU A 74 0.80 17.78 -31.28
CA GLU A 74 -0.59 17.34 -31.47
C GLU A 74 -0.97 16.30 -30.41
N ARG A 75 -0.07 15.36 -30.13
CA ARG A 75 -0.30 14.33 -29.10
C ARG A 75 -0.31 14.93 -27.69
N LEU A 76 0.54 15.92 -27.43
CA LEU A 76 0.53 16.67 -26.17
C LEU A 76 -0.79 17.38 -25.92
N ILE A 77 -1.35 18.04 -26.94
CA ILE A 77 -2.63 18.74 -26.84
C ILE A 77 -3.74 17.77 -26.40
N GLU A 78 -3.73 16.54 -26.91
CA GLU A 78 -4.71 15.53 -26.50
C GLU A 78 -4.45 15.01 -25.08
N ALA A 79 -3.21 14.64 -24.76
CA ALA A 79 -2.84 14.13 -23.44
C ALA A 79 -3.16 15.15 -22.32
N LEU A 80 -2.97 16.44 -22.56
CA LEU A 80 -3.21 17.53 -21.59
C LEU A 80 -4.70 17.79 -21.29
N LYS A 81 -5.61 17.16 -22.03
CA LYS A 81 -7.07 17.19 -21.76
C LYS A 81 -7.49 16.26 -20.63
N HIS A 82 -6.58 15.45 -20.08
CA HIS A 82 -6.90 14.54 -18.99
C HIS A 82 -7.66 15.26 -17.86
N PRO A 83 -8.84 14.76 -17.42
CA PRO A 83 -9.71 15.48 -16.48
C PRO A 83 -9.01 15.90 -15.19
N PHE A 84 -8.16 15.01 -14.65
CA PHE A 84 -7.38 15.29 -13.45
C PHE A 84 -6.55 16.58 -13.56
N LEU A 85 -5.99 16.91 -14.73
CA LEU A 85 -5.18 18.11 -14.94
C LEU A 85 -6.01 19.42 -14.93
N LEU A 86 -7.33 19.33 -14.87
CA LEU A 86 -8.26 20.47 -14.85
C LEU A 86 -8.91 20.69 -13.49
N GLU A 87 -8.86 19.70 -12.59
CA GLU A 87 -9.49 19.77 -11.28
C GLU A 87 -8.72 20.69 -10.32
N THR A 88 -9.42 21.51 -9.54
CA THR A 88 -8.82 22.31 -8.47
C THR A 88 -8.47 21.43 -7.27
N GLY A 89 -7.33 21.68 -6.62
CA GLY A 89 -6.96 20.97 -5.39
C GLY A 89 -7.82 21.34 -4.16
N PRO A 90 -7.68 20.61 -3.04
CA PRO A 90 -6.78 19.47 -2.83
C PRO A 90 -7.23 18.22 -3.59
N LYS A 91 -6.29 17.53 -4.22
CA LYS A 91 -6.50 16.30 -4.99
C LYS A 91 -5.23 15.44 -4.93
N SER A 92 -5.39 14.12 -5.01
CA SER A 92 -4.28 13.18 -4.95
C SER A 92 -4.32 12.20 -6.12
N LEU A 93 -3.15 11.68 -6.49
CA LEU A 93 -2.90 10.93 -7.71
C LEU A 93 -1.97 9.75 -7.44
N ASP A 94 -2.34 8.58 -7.96
CA ASP A 94 -1.43 7.44 -8.06
C ASP A 94 -0.57 7.51 -9.33
N ARG A 95 0.67 7.01 -9.29
CA ARG A 95 1.61 7.05 -10.42
C ARG A 95 1.08 6.41 -11.70
N TYR A 96 0.20 5.41 -11.60
CA TYR A 96 -0.39 4.68 -12.73
C TYR A 96 -1.66 5.33 -13.30
N SER A 97 -2.06 6.48 -12.76
CA SER A 97 -3.23 7.22 -13.24
C SER A 97 -3.03 7.82 -14.64
N PHE A 98 -1.81 7.83 -15.16
CA PHE A 98 -1.46 8.27 -16.51
C PHE A 98 -0.71 7.15 -17.24
N SER A 99 -1.03 6.92 -18.52
CA SER A 99 -0.30 6.01 -19.40
C SER A 99 0.58 6.77 -20.39
N ALA A 100 1.66 6.12 -20.84
CA ALA A 100 2.53 6.63 -21.90
C ALA A 100 2.04 6.28 -23.32
N ASP A 101 0.79 5.81 -23.47
CA ASP A 101 0.27 5.29 -24.76
C ASP A 101 0.32 6.35 -25.88
N PHE A 102 0.19 7.63 -25.52
CA PHE A 102 0.25 8.72 -26.48
C PHE A 102 1.63 8.90 -27.11
N VAL A 103 2.71 8.31 -26.59
CA VAL A 103 4.02 8.30 -27.26
C VAL A 103 4.34 6.98 -27.99
N GLU A 104 3.38 6.06 -28.06
CA GLU A 104 3.58 4.79 -28.76
C GLU A 104 3.94 5.01 -30.24
N GLY A 105 4.92 4.23 -30.71
CA GLY A 105 5.45 4.29 -32.07
C GLY A 105 6.42 5.44 -32.36
N MET A 106 6.74 6.27 -31.37
CA MET A 106 7.76 7.33 -31.51
C MET A 106 9.19 6.77 -31.39
N SER A 107 10.17 7.53 -31.85
CA SER A 107 11.59 7.23 -31.56
C SER A 107 11.85 7.38 -30.05
N LEU A 108 12.92 6.75 -29.55
CA LEU A 108 13.34 6.89 -28.16
C LEU A 108 13.48 8.38 -27.79
N GLU A 109 14.20 9.14 -28.61
CA GLU A 109 14.45 10.56 -28.39
C GLU A 109 13.16 11.40 -28.45
N ASP A 110 12.32 11.22 -29.48
CA ASP A 110 11.10 12.02 -29.63
C ASP A 110 10.05 11.68 -28.55
N GLY A 111 9.92 10.40 -28.19
CA GLY A 111 9.06 9.97 -27.09
C GLY A 111 9.53 10.55 -25.75
N ALA A 112 10.83 10.52 -25.48
CA ALA A 112 11.42 11.13 -24.28
C ALA A 112 11.21 12.65 -24.24
N ALA A 113 11.41 13.34 -25.37
CA ALA A 113 11.16 14.78 -25.49
C ALA A 113 9.68 15.12 -25.26
N THR A 114 8.77 14.28 -25.76
CA THR A 114 7.32 14.45 -25.61
C THR A 114 6.90 14.24 -24.16
N LEU A 115 7.36 13.18 -23.50
CA LEU A 115 7.04 12.91 -22.09
C LEU A 115 7.58 13.98 -21.14
N LEU A 116 8.84 14.43 -21.33
CA LEU A 116 9.40 15.54 -20.56
C LEU A 116 8.56 16.82 -20.74
N THR A 117 8.16 17.10 -21.98
CA THR A 117 7.32 18.27 -22.28
C THR A 117 5.96 18.14 -21.63
N PHE A 118 5.36 16.95 -21.64
CA PHE A 118 4.09 16.68 -20.97
C PHE A 118 4.15 16.99 -19.47
N THR A 119 5.18 16.51 -18.77
CA THR A 119 5.40 16.82 -17.34
C THR A 119 5.51 18.33 -17.11
N ALA A 120 6.31 19.04 -17.93
CA ALA A 120 6.49 20.48 -17.81
C ALA A 120 5.19 21.27 -18.07
N GLU A 121 4.40 20.87 -19.07
CA GLU A 121 3.11 21.49 -19.40
C GLU A 121 2.04 21.20 -18.33
N ALA A 122 2.02 19.99 -17.76
CA ALA A 122 1.12 19.64 -16.66
C ALA A 122 1.38 20.51 -15.43
N ILE A 123 2.65 20.71 -15.07
CA ILE A 123 3.07 21.61 -13.99
C ILE A 123 2.70 23.07 -14.29
N ALA A 124 2.93 23.53 -15.53
CA ALA A 124 2.52 24.88 -15.94
C ALA A 124 1.01 25.08 -15.86
N LYS A 125 0.23 24.04 -16.19
CA LYS A 125 -1.24 24.06 -16.08
C LYS A 125 -1.69 24.11 -14.62
N ALA A 126 -0.99 23.46 -13.70
CA ALA A 126 -1.27 23.56 -12.26
C ALA A 126 -1.07 24.99 -11.70
N GLU A 127 -0.16 25.80 -12.24
CA GLU A 127 -0.06 27.22 -11.87
C GLU A 127 -1.40 27.96 -12.08
N THR A 128 -2.13 27.62 -13.15
CA THR A 128 -3.42 28.26 -13.46
C THR A 128 -4.53 27.92 -12.46
N LEU A 129 -4.32 26.88 -11.65
CA LEU A 129 -5.24 26.43 -10.60
C LEU A 129 -4.93 27.10 -9.26
N LEU A 130 -3.82 27.82 -9.15
CA LEU A 130 -3.43 28.50 -7.92
C LEU A 130 -4.20 29.81 -7.73
N PRO A 131 -4.53 30.19 -6.48
CA PRO A 131 -5.23 31.43 -6.19
C PRO A 131 -4.46 32.69 -6.62
N GLN A 132 -3.13 32.63 -6.63
CA GLN A 132 -2.23 33.69 -7.07
C GLN A 132 -1.00 33.07 -7.74
N LYS A 133 -0.39 33.79 -8.68
CA LYS A 133 0.84 33.35 -9.33
C LYS A 133 2.02 33.39 -8.35
N PRO A 134 2.79 32.30 -8.21
CA PRO A 134 4.02 32.30 -7.42
C PRO A 134 5.08 33.22 -8.02
N GLY A 135 5.80 33.95 -7.16
CA GLY A 135 7.02 34.67 -7.53
C GLY A 135 8.28 33.81 -7.45
N LEU A 136 8.21 32.65 -6.78
CA LEU A 136 9.31 31.70 -6.61
C LEU A 136 8.79 30.27 -6.63
N TRP A 137 9.46 29.42 -7.40
CA TRP A 137 9.29 27.97 -7.44
C TRP A 137 10.59 27.29 -6.99
N LEU A 138 10.50 26.54 -5.89
CA LEU A 138 11.59 25.73 -5.35
C LEU A 138 11.37 24.28 -5.77
N VAL A 139 12.18 23.81 -6.71
CA VAL A 139 12.05 22.48 -7.29
C VAL A 139 12.85 21.46 -6.48
N CYS A 140 12.15 20.42 -6.03
CA CYS A 140 12.64 19.33 -5.19
C CYS A 140 12.48 17.98 -5.91
N GLY A 141 13.01 16.90 -5.30
CA GLY A 141 12.91 15.55 -5.86
C GLY A 141 13.84 15.31 -7.06
N GLY A 142 13.75 14.11 -7.65
CA GLY A 142 14.67 13.67 -8.70
C GLY A 142 14.65 14.54 -9.96
N GLY A 143 13.49 15.12 -10.31
CA GLY A 143 13.34 15.94 -11.51
C GLY A 143 14.22 17.19 -11.54
N ARG A 144 14.64 17.70 -10.37
CA ARG A 144 15.56 18.86 -10.27
C ARG A 144 16.94 18.57 -10.87
N HIS A 145 17.34 17.31 -10.94
CA HIS A 145 18.62 16.89 -11.53
C HIS A 145 18.58 16.82 -13.07
N ASN A 146 17.41 16.95 -13.69
CA ASN A 146 17.29 16.99 -15.14
C ASN A 146 17.33 18.46 -15.65
N PRO A 147 18.45 18.92 -16.22
CA PRO A 147 18.60 20.32 -16.64
C PRO A 147 17.66 20.71 -17.79
N VAL A 148 17.24 19.74 -18.62
CA VAL A 148 16.30 19.99 -19.72
C VAL A 148 14.91 20.26 -19.17
N LEU A 149 14.47 19.47 -18.18
CA LEU A 149 13.20 19.70 -17.48
C LEU A 149 13.22 21.02 -16.73
N MET A 150 14.30 21.31 -15.97
CA MET A 150 14.44 22.59 -15.26
C MET A 150 14.39 23.80 -16.20
N GLN A 151 15.00 23.69 -17.39
CA GLN A 151 14.90 24.73 -18.41
C GLN A 151 13.50 24.85 -18.99
N ALA A 152 12.82 23.72 -19.24
CA ALA A 152 11.44 23.70 -19.72
C ALA A 152 10.48 24.37 -18.73
N LEU A 153 10.68 24.18 -17.42
CA LEU A 153 9.92 24.83 -16.34
C LEU A 153 10.17 26.34 -16.28
N ARG A 154 11.44 26.79 -16.35
CA ARG A 154 11.80 28.23 -16.38
C ARG A 154 11.15 29.00 -17.52
N VAL A 155 10.90 28.32 -18.64
CA VAL A 155 10.23 28.93 -19.81
C VAL A 155 8.73 29.06 -19.61
N ARG A 156 8.11 28.19 -18.80
CA ARG A 156 6.64 28.03 -18.72
C ARG A 156 6.02 28.62 -17.46
N LEU A 157 6.71 28.56 -16.33
CA LEU A 157 6.20 29.04 -15.05
C LEU A 157 6.47 30.53 -14.89
N ALA A 158 5.56 31.21 -14.18
CA ALA A 158 5.81 32.57 -13.73
C ALA A 158 6.71 32.56 -12.49
N GLY A 159 7.55 33.60 -12.35
CA GLY A 159 8.46 33.73 -11.22
C GLY A 159 9.79 32.98 -11.42
N ASP A 160 10.62 33.05 -10.39
CA ASP A 160 11.95 32.43 -10.41
C ASP A 160 11.82 30.92 -10.19
N VAL A 161 12.32 30.08 -11.10
CA VAL A 161 12.39 28.62 -10.91
C VAL A 161 13.83 28.23 -10.55
N VAL A 162 14.00 27.76 -9.31
CA VAL A 162 15.30 27.45 -8.71
C VAL A 162 15.25 26.04 -8.13
N SER A 163 16.33 25.26 -8.28
CA SER A 163 16.42 23.98 -7.57
C SER A 163 16.56 24.24 -6.07
N ALA A 164 16.08 23.34 -5.22
CA ALA A 164 16.28 23.44 -3.78
C ALA A 164 17.79 23.58 -3.45
N ASP A 165 18.64 22.79 -4.09
CA ASP A 165 20.09 22.77 -3.86
C ASP A 165 20.73 24.13 -4.19
N ASP A 166 20.37 24.75 -5.31
CA ASP A 166 20.85 26.08 -5.71
C ASP A 166 20.34 27.19 -4.78
N TYR A 167 19.21 26.95 -4.10
CA TYR A 167 18.65 27.85 -3.09
C TYR A 167 19.30 27.66 -1.70
N GLY A 168 20.16 26.65 -1.54
CA GLY A 168 20.81 26.31 -0.26
C GLY A 168 19.96 25.43 0.65
N ILE A 169 18.95 24.76 0.09
CA ILE A 169 18.10 23.78 0.77
C ILE A 169 18.46 22.40 0.24
N ASP A 170 18.59 21.41 1.12
CA ASP A 170 18.79 20.03 0.68
C ASP A 170 17.50 19.50 0.03
N GLY A 171 17.53 19.36 -1.30
CA GLY A 171 16.37 18.94 -2.10
C GLY A 171 15.95 17.49 -1.93
N ASP A 172 16.83 16.62 -1.42
CA ASP A 172 16.52 15.22 -1.10
C ASP A 172 15.98 15.08 0.33
N ALA A 173 16.45 15.94 1.23
CA ALA A 173 16.03 15.89 2.62
C ALA A 173 14.75 16.67 2.92
N LEU A 174 14.15 17.41 1.97
CA LEU A 174 13.04 18.31 2.31
C LEU A 174 11.80 17.58 2.87
N GLU A 175 11.45 16.41 2.33
CA GLU A 175 10.37 15.57 2.86
C GLU A 175 10.73 15.01 4.25
N ALA A 176 11.96 14.53 4.41
CA ALA A 176 12.48 14.09 5.71
C ALA A 176 12.54 15.23 6.75
N GLN A 177 12.86 16.46 6.33
CA GLN A 177 12.89 17.66 7.16
C GLN A 177 11.47 18.13 7.51
N ALA A 178 10.51 18.02 6.57
CA ALA A 178 9.10 18.29 6.84
C ALA A 178 8.56 17.29 7.86
N MET A 179 8.90 16.01 7.73
CA MET A 179 8.53 14.96 8.68
C MET A 179 9.20 15.15 10.04
N ALA A 180 10.50 15.46 10.06
CA ALA A 180 11.24 15.78 11.29
C ALA A 180 10.72 17.04 11.98
N PHE A 181 10.32 18.07 11.23
CA PHE A 181 9.71 19.28 11.76
C PHE A 181 8.32 19.00 12.35
N LEU A 182 7.49 18.19 11.68
CA LEU A 182 6.22 17.71 12.23
C LEU A 182 6.44 16.91 13.51
N GLY A 183 7.42 16.01 13.53
CA GLY A 183 7.83 15.27 14.73
C GLY A 183 8.31 16.18 15.87
N ALA A 184 9.11 17.20 15.57
CA ALA A 184 9.57 18.17 16.56
C ALA A 184 8.41 19.04 17.11
N ARG A 185 7.49 19.49 16.24
CA ARG A 185 6.28 20.22 16.64
C ARG A 185 5.33 19.36 17.47
N LEU A 186 5.12 18.09 17.11
CA LEU A 186 4.35 17.13 17.91
C LEU A 186 4.97 16.95 19.30
N LYS A 187 6.30 16.86 19.37
CA LYS A 187 7.05 16.78 20.63
C LYS A 187 6.92 18.06 21.47
N GLU A 188 7.00 19.25 20.88
CA GLU A 188 6.82 20.52 21.61
C GLU A 188 5.37 20.79 22.01
N MET A 189 4.39 20.40 21.18
CA MET A 189 2.96 20.48 21.51
C MET A 189 2.56 19.50 22.62
N SER A 190 3.28 18.38 22.77
CA SER A 190 3.05 17.40 23.85
C SER A 190 3.46 17.89 25.25
N PHE A 191 4.15 19.02 25.38
CA PHE A 191 4.71 19.49 26.67
C PHE A 191 3.79 20.39 27.51
N THR A 192 2.55 20.68 27.09
CA THR A 192 1.71 21.68 27.81
C THR A 192 0.48 21.14 28.54
N ARG A 193 0.22 19.84 28.63
CA ARG A 193 -0.86 19.32 29.50
C ARG A 193 -0.59 17.90 29.94
N TYR A 194 -0.13 17.74 31.18
CA TYR A 194 -0.74 16.92 32.24
C TYR A 194 0.25 16.76 33.40
N LEU A 195 0.01 17.50 34.49
CA LEU A 195 0.64 17.32 35.78
C LEU A 195 -0.43 16.76 36.74
N ILE A 196 -0.35 15.45 36.95
CA ILE A 196 -0.55 14.67 38.19
C ILE A 196 -1.64 15.11 39.17
N THR A 197 -2.59 14.21 39.45
CA THR A 197 -3.13 13.78 40.78
C THR A 197 -4.32 12.84 40.50
N THR A 198 -4.61 11.71 41.16
CA THR A 198 -4.16 11.05 42.39
C THR A 198 -4.63 9.58 42.31
N ALA A 199 -3.93 8.68 42.99
CA ALA A 199 -4.33 7.28 43.17
C ALA A 199 -5.68 7.12 43.88
N SER A 200 -6.48 6.13 43.48
CA SER A 200 -7.40 5.40 44.37
C SER A 200 -7.77 4.03 43.80
N THR A 201 -7.55 3.05 44.66
CA THR A 201 -7.91 1.63 44.70
C THR A 201 -9.19 1.23 43.95
N VAL A 202 -9.10 0.20 43.10
CA VAL A 202 -10.26 -0.60 42.65
C VAL A 202 -9.94 -2.09 42.80
N CYS A 203 -10.90 -2.80 43.38
CA CYS A 203 -10.90 -4.20 43.78
C CYS A 203 -10.42 -5.17 42.70
N LEU A 204 -9.57 -6.12 43.11
CA LEU A 204 -9.48 -7.43 42.46
C LEU A 204 -10.85 -8.13 42.57
N VAL A 205 -11.53 -8.30 41.45
CA VAL A 205 -12.40 -9.46 41.25
C VAL A 205 -11.53 -10.52 40.61
N ALA A 206 -11.31 -11.62 41.33
CA ALA A 206 -10.67 -12.81 40.80
C ALA A 206 -11.57 -13.38 39.69
N GLY A 207 -11.31 -12.94 38.46
CA GLY A 207 -11.70 -13.66 37.26
C GLY A 207 -10.77 -14.85 37.12
N THR A 208 -11.35 -16.04 36.92
CA THR A 208 -10.63 -17.25 36.53
C THR A 208 -9.68 -16.93 35.39
N ALA A 209 -8.38 -17.04 35.63
CA ALA A 209 -7.38 -16.95 34.58
C ALA A 209 -7.68 -18.05 33.57
N LEU A 210 -8.27 -17.66 32.44
CA LEU A 210 -8.09 -18.41 31.20
C LEU A 210 -6.58 -18.49 31.00
N SER A 211 -6.06 -19.70 30.92
CA SER A 211 -4.67 -19.94 30.55
C SER A 211 -4.44 -19.24 29.22
N ALA A 212 -3.82 -18.05 29.25
CA ALA A 212 -3.44 -17.36 28.04
C ALA A 212 -2.49 -18.29 27.26
N SER A 213 -2.90 -18.70 26.06
CA SER A 213 -2.03 -19.45 25.16
C SER A 213 -0.76 -18.64 24.95
N ALA A 214 0.37 -19.33 24.93
CA ALA A 214 1.69 -18.76 24.79
C ALA A 214 1.92 -18.35 23.32
N ALA A 215 1.18 -17.35 22.84
CA ALA A 215 1.04 -17.06 21.42
C ALA A 215 1.93 -15.91 20.93
N THR A 216 2.28 -15.96 19.65
CA THR A 216 3.06 -14.94 18.95
C THR A 216 2.24 -14.34 17.82
N LEU A 217 2.19 -13.01 17.76
CA LEU A 217 1.75 -12.27 16.58
C LEU A 217 3.00 -11.90 15.76
N ILE A 218 2.95 -12.21 14.47
CA ILE A 218 3.98 -11.85 13.51
C ILE A 218 3.42 -10.76 12.60
N VAL A 219 4.17 -9.68 12.41
CA VAL A 219 3.74 -8.50 11.64
C VAL A 219 4.80 -8.18 10.59
N GLY A 220 4.39 -8.12 9.32
CA GLY A 220 5.20 -7.56 8.25
C GLY A 220 5.15 -6.04 8.29
N ASN A 221 6.30 -5.40 8.43
CA ASN A 221 6.43 -3.95 8.45
C ASN A 221 6.90 -3.49 7.06
N LYS A 222 5.92 -3.25 6.20
CA LYS A 222 6.06 -2.98 4.77
C LYS A 222 7.11 -1.92 4.44
N TYR A 223 7.03 -0.77 5.09
CA TYR A 223 7.90 0.38 4.79
C TYR A 223 9.27 0.25 5.46
N ALA A 224 9.34 -0.43 6.61
CA ALA A 224 10.59 -0.64 7.32
C ALA A 224 11.44 -1.79 6.75
N GLY A 225 10.85 -2.71 5.96
CA GLY A 225 11.56 -3.89 5.45
C GLY A 225 11.91 -4.90 6.54
N THR A 226 11.07 -4.99 7.58
CA THR A 226 11.29 -5.85 8.76
C THR A 226 10.07 -6.69 9.08
N VAL A 227 10.25 -7.72 9.92
CA VAL A 227 9.16 -8.53 10.46
C VAL A 227 9.25 -8.56 11.96
N SER A 228 8.20 -8.13 12.66
CA SER A 228 8.12 -8.11 14.12
C SER A 228 7.53 -9.41 14.66
N PHE A 229 8.14 -9.98 15.70
CA PHE A 229 7.62 -11.12 16.46
C PHE A 229 7.26 -10.65 17.86
N ILE A 230 5.97 -10.70 18.18
CA ILE A 230 5.38 -10.05 19.35
C ILE A 230 4.76 -11.12 20.25
N ASP A 231 5.18 -11.16 21.51
CA ASP A 231 4.58 -12.01 22.53
C ASP A 231 3.21 -11.46 22.92
N LEU A 232 2.13 -12.14 22.57
CA LEU A 232 0.77 -11.64 22.80
C LEU A 232 0.38 -11.61 24.28
N GLU A 233 1.04 -12.40 25.14
CA GLU A 233 0.81 -12.35 26.58
C GLU A 233 1.23 -11.00 27.15
N SER A 234 2.44 -10.52 26.82
CA SER A 234 2.96 -9.24 27.29
C SER A 234 2.60 -8.05 26.38
N GLY A 235 2.27 -8.30 25.11
CA GLY A 235 2.12 -7.28 24.07
C GLY A 235 3.44 -6.61 23.68
N GLN A 236 4.58 -7.20 24.02
CA GLN A 236 5.91 -6.66 23.73
C GLN A 236 6.51 -7.32 22.50
N GLU A 237 7.15 -6.52 21.66
CA GLU A 237 7.98 -7.03 20.57
C GLU A 237 9.24 -7.68 21.16
N VAL A 238 9.47 -8.94 20.79
CA VAL A 238 10.57 -9.75 21.28
C VAL A 238 11.76 -9.65 20.32
N LYS A 239 11.50 -9.75 19.01
CA LYS A 239 12.50 -9.68 17.96
C LYS A 239 11.95 -9.03 16.69
N ARG A 240 12.84 -8.39 15.94
CA ARG A 240 12.55 -7.73 14.67
C ARG A 240 13.66 -7.99 13.64
N PRO A 241 13.73 -9.18 13.04
CA PRO A 241 14.64 -9.42 11.93
C PRO A 241 14.30 -8.56 10.71
N VAL A 242 15.33 -8.29 9.92
CA VAL A 242 15.20 -7.66 8.59
C VAL A 242 14.84 -8.73 7.58
N THR A 243 13.79 -8.49 6.78
CA THR A 243 13.53 -9.27 5.56
C THR A 243 14.30 -8.71 4.38
N GLY A 244 14.38 -7.38 4.30
CA GLY A 244 14.65 -6.67 3.05
C GLY A 244 13.37 -6.56 2.20
N GLY A 245 13.37 -5.63 1.25
CA GLY A 245 12.21 -5.37 0.39
C GLY A 245 11.00 -4.81 1.16
N SER A 246 9.80 -5.08 0.63
CA SER A 246 8.50 -4.63 1.16
C SER A 246 7.71 -5.84 1.69
N PRO A 247 7.90 -6.28 2.95
CA PRO A 247 7.18 -7.42 3.51
C PRO A 247 5.70 -7.08 3.64
N HIS A 248 4.85 -7.79 2.90
CA HIS A 248 3.50 -7.29 2.62
C HIS A 248 2.38 -8.25 3.06
N GLU A 249 2.57 -9.55 2.84
CA GLU A 249 1.68 -10.62 3.31
C GLU A 249 2.51 -11.73 3.98
N LEU A 250 1.90 -12.43 4.93
CA LEU A 250 2.52 -13.55 5.63
C LEU A 250 1.55 -14.73 5.70
N VAL A 251 2.10 -15.94 5.72
CA VAL A 251 1.34 -17.14 6.05
C VAL A 251 2.14 -18.08 6.94
N LEU A 252 1.46 -18.70 7.90
CA LEU A 252 2.04 -19.73 8.77
C LEU A 252 2.01 -21.11 8.10
N SER A 253 2.99 -21.93 8.43
CA SER A 253 2.92 -23.38 8.26
C SER A 253 1.80 -23.97 9.13
N PRO A 254 1.20 -25.11 8.74
CA PRO A 254 0.10 -25.75 9.47
C PRO A 254 0.44 -26.13 10.91
N ASP A 255 1.72 -26.40 11.19
CA ASP A 255 2.23 -26.68 12.53
C ASP A 255 2.53 -25.42 13.35
N GLY A 256 2.45 -24.23 12.75
CA GLY A 256 2.73 -22.95 13.39
C GLY A 256 4.22 -22.64 13.58
N GLU A 257 5.13 -23.50 13.08
CA GLU A 257 6.58 -23.39 13.33
C GLU A 257 7.30 -22.41 12.40
N GLN A 258 6.80 -22.23 11.18
CA GLN A 258 7.41 -21.37 10.17
C GLN A 258 6.43 -20.34 9.65
N VAL A 259 6.94 -19.13 9.38
CA VAL A 259 6.19 -18.10 8.67
C VAL A 259 6.89 -17.77 7.36
N VAL A 260 6.12 -17.72 6.28
CA VAL A 260 6.58 -17.32 4.94
C VAL A 260 6.08 -15.91 4.66
N VAL A 261 6.98 -15.05 4.21
CA VAL A 261 6.74 -13.62 3.99
C VAL A 261 7.02 -13.31 2.53
N VAL A 262 6.05 -12.70 1.85
CA VAL A 262 6.29 -12.15 0.52
C VAL A 262 6.98 -10.80 0.66
N SER A 263 7.95 -10.54 -0.23
CA SER A 263 8.45 -9.19 -0.45
C SER A 263 7.82 -8.66 -1.74
N TYR A 264 6.90 -7.71 -1.64
CA TYR A 264 6.09 -7.24 -2.78
C TYR A 264 6.84 -6.19 -3.64
N LEU A 265 6.13 -5.24 -4.23
CA LEU A 265 6.68 -4.05 -4.88
C LEU A 265 6.51 -2.84 -3.95
N GLU A 266 7.52 -1.99 -3.92
CA GLU A 266 7.50 -0.67 -3.27
C GLU A 266 8.55 0.19 -3.96
N ASP A 267 8.48 1.51 -3.88
CA ASP A 267 9.34 2.46 -4.62
C ASP A 267 10.74 1.96 -5.01
N GLY A 268 10.92 1.66 -6.30
CA GLY A 268 12.20 1.21 -6.89
C GLY A 268 12.58 -0.25 -6.61
N TYR A 269 11.77 -0.99 -5.85
CA TYR A 269 11.95 -2.40 -5.52
C TYR A 269 10.83 -3.25 -6.13
N ILE A 270 11.22 -4.35 -6.75
CA ILE A 270 10.30 -5.39 -7.21
C ILE A 270 10.81 -6.71 -6.66
N GLY A 271 10.08 -7.27 -5.71
CA GLY A 271 10.49 -8.52 -5.07
C GLY A 271 10.43 -9.72 -5.99
N ARG A 272 11.33 -10.66 -5.74
CA ARG A 272 11.53 -11.90 -6.48
C ARG A 272 11.75 -13.06 -5.52
N GLU A 273 11.30 -12.90 -4.28
CA GLU A 273 11.62 -13.83 -3.21
C GLU A 273 10.49 -14.02 -2.20
N LEU A 274 10.55 -15.16 -1.52
CA LEU A 274 9.81 -15.45 -0.29
C LEU A 274 10.81 -15.65 0.85
N ASN A 275 10.63 -14.97 1.97
CA ASN A 275 11.49 -15.12 3.14
C ASN A 275 10.82 -16.02 4.18
N VAL A 276 11.55 -17.02 4.69
CA VAL A 276 11.03 -18.01 5.64
C VAL A 276 11.70 -17.79 6.99
N PHE A 277 10.90 -17.68 8.05
CA PHE A 277 11.39 -17.50 9.41
C PHE A 277 10.88 -18.61 10.33
N ASP A 278 11.68 -18.96 11.32
CA ASP A 278 11.29 -19.80 12.44
C ASP A 278 10.57 -18.95 13.48
N VAL A 279 9.37 -19.37 13.88
CA VAL A 279 8.52 -18.60 14.80
C VAL A 279 9.06 -18.59 16.22
N ALA A 280 9.56 -19.73 16.69
CA ALA A 280 10.04 -19.87 18.06
C ALA A 280 11.29 -19.02 18.33
N THR A 281 12.14 -18.81 17.33
CA THR A 281 13.43 -18.11 17.49
C THR A 281 13.49 -16.75 16.80
N ALA A 282 12.52 -16.45 15.93
CA ALA A 282 12.50 -15.36 14.96
C ALA A 282 13.71 -15.37 14.00
N ALA A 283 14.33 -16.54 13.82
CA ALA A 283 15.49 -16.68 12.95
C ALA A 283 15.06 -16.70 11.48
N HIS A 284 15.72 -15.92 10.64
CA HIS A 284 15.60 -16.05 9.19
C HIS A 284 16.23 -17.38 8.75
N LEU A 285 15.39 -18.29 8.23
CA LEU A 285 15.80 -19.63 7.83
C LEU A 285 16.35 -19.66 6.40
N LYS A 286 15.64 -19.02 5.47
CA LYS A 286 16.01 -18.99 4.05
C LYS A 286 15.19 -17.98 3.26
N THR A 287 15.80 -17.53 2.16
CA THR A 287 15.14 -16.79 1.08
C THR A 287 14.96 -17.74 -0.10
N ILE A 288 13.74 -17.88 -0.60
CA ILE A 288 13.39 -18.68 -1.78
C ILE A 288 13.26 -17.73 -2.97
N ASP A 289 14.14 -17.89 -3.96
CA ASP A 289 14.05 -17.16 -5.24
C ASP A 289 12.91 -17.74 -6.09
N ILE A 290 11.95 -16.88 -6.46
CA ILE A 290 10.80 -17.24 -7.30
C ILE A 290 10.98 -16.76 -8.75
N SER A 291 12.16 -16.32 -9.15
CA SER A 291 12.42 -15.91 -10.52
C SER A 291 12.07 -17.01 -11.54
N PRO A 292 11.53 -16.64 -12.72
CA PRO A 292 11.39 -15.29 -13.25
C PRO A 292 10.17 -14.51 -12.72
N HIS A 293 9.38 -15.08 -11.82
CA HIS A 293 8.20 -14.45 -11.24
C HIS A 293 8.56 -13.26 -10.34
N MET A 294 7.70 -12.24 -10.33
CA MET A 294 8.00 -10.92 -9.74
C MET A 294 6.78 -10.32 -9.03
N ALA A 295 7.05 -9.51 -8.02
CA ALA A 295 6.07 -8.86 -7.16
C ALA A 295 5.07 -9.85 -6.52
N PRO A 296 5.55 -10.79 -5.69
CA PRO A 296 4.66 -11.67 -4.94
C PRO A 296 3.79 -10.86 -3.97
N HIS A 297 2.49 -11.13 -3.93
CA HIS A 297 1.51 -10.39 -3.11
C HIS A 297 0.68 -11.34 -2.24
N GLY A 298 -0.54 -11.68 -2.65
CA GLY A 298 -1.38 -12.67 -1.98
C GLY A 298 -0.69 -14.02 -1.85
N ILE A 299 -0.68 -14.56 -0.63
CA ILE A 299 -0.09 -15.86 -0.30
C ILE A 299 -1.02 -16.67 0.60
N ALA A 300 -1.07 -17.98 0.39
CA ALA A 300 -1.72 -18.92 1.30
C ALA A 300 -0.98 -20.26 1.35
N TRP A 301 -1.10 -20.96 2.47
CA TRP A 301 -0.55 -22.30 2.64
C TRP A 301 -1.53 -23.34 2.11
N LEU A 302 -1.03 -24.33 1.36
CA LEU A 302 -1.86 -25.35 0.74
C LEU A 302 -2.11 -26.51 1.70
N GLY A 303 -3.18 -26.43 2.50
CA GLY A 303 -3.60 -27.48 3.44
C GLY A 303 -2.43 -27.97 4.32
N ASP A 304 -2.31 -29.28 4.50
CA ASP A 304 -1.23 -29.91 5.29
C ASP A 304 0.03 -30.24 4.46
N THR A 305 0.28 -29.53 3.36
CA THR A 305 1.45 -29.77 2.50
C THR A 305 2.67 -28.93 2.94
N ASP A 306 3.80 -29.06 2.23
CA ASP A 306 4.97 -28.18 2.39
C ASP A 306 4.96 -27.02 1.37
N SER A 307 3.79 -26.62 0.86
CA SER A 307 3.68 -25.71 -0.28
C SER A 307 2.78 -24.52 -0.01
N VAL A 308 3.17 -23.38 -0.58
CA VAL A 308 2.35 -22.17 -0.64
C VAL A 308 1.89 -21.91 -2.07
N ILE A 309 0.75 -21.25 -2.21
CA ILE A 309 0.28 -20.63 -3.45
C ILE A 309 0.44 -19.11 -3.33
N VAL A 310 0.94 -18.46 -4.38
CA VAL A 310 1.33 -17.05 -4.37
C VAL A 310 0.89 -16.38 -5.68
N THR A 311 0.24 -15.22 -5.61
CA THR A 311 0.05 -14.34 -6.79
C THR A 311 1.31 -13.56 -7.08
N THR A 312 1.62 -13.32 -8.36
CA THR A 312 2.77 -12.51 -8.76
C THR A 312 2.31 -11.44 -9.75
N GLU A 313 2.22 -10.20 -9.26
CA GLU A 313 1.45 -9.15 -9.93
C GLU A 313 2.08 -8.69 -11.24
N GLU A 314 3.39 -8.44 -11.22
CA GLU A 314 4.15 -7.98 -12.38
C GLU A 314 4.16 -9.04 -13.49
N THR A 315 4.29 -10.32 -13.11
CA THR A 315 4.31 -11.45 -14.05
C THR A 315 2.95 -12.02 -14.40
N ARG A 316 1.87 -11.51 -13.78
CA ARG A 316 0.46 -11.79 -14.15
C ARG A 316 0.08 -13.26 -14.06
N ASP A 317 0.56 -13.93 -13.02
CA ASP A 317 0.32 -15.35 -12.79
C ASP A 317 0.17 -15.69 -11.30
N VAL A 318 -0.15 -16.96 -11.05
CA VAL A 318 -0.20 -17.56 -9.72
C VAL A 318 0.73 -18.76 -9.73
N ILE A 319 1.61 -18.86 -8.75
CA ILE A 319 2.59 -19.93 -8.62
C ILE A 319 2.35 -20.77 -7.39
N THR A 320 2.82 -22.02 -7.41
CA THR A 320 3.02 -22.80 -6.20
C THR A 320 4.51 -22.95 -5.92
N VAL A 321 4.89 -22.89 -4.65
CA VAL A 321 6.27 -22.99 -4.20
C VAL A 321 6.35 -24.05 -3.12
N ASP A 322 7.20 -25.05 -3.32
CA ASP A 322 7.58 -26.00 -2.27
C ASP A 322 8.56 -25.30 -1.33
N VAL A 323 8.10 -25.01 -0.12
CA VAL A 323 8.83 -24.23 0.89
C VAL A 323 10.06 -25.00 1.35
N VAL A 324 9.96 -26.32 1.53
CA VAL A 324 11.07 -27.17 1.99
C VAL A 324 12.19 -27.20 0.94
N LYS A 325 11.85 -27.48 -0.31
CA LYS A 325 12.80 -27.55 -1.43
C LYS A 325 13.26 -26.17 -1.90
N GLY A 326 12.49 -25.12 -1.65
CA GLY A 326 12.76 -23.77 -2.12
C GLY A 326 12.63 -23.63 -3.63
N THR A 327 11.60 -24.25 -4.23
CA THR A 327 11.43 -24.28 -5.68
C THR A 327 10.00 -24.05 -6.09
N VAL A 328 9.80 -23.28 -7.17
CA VAL A 328 8.50 -23.15 -7.85
C VAL A 328 8.11 -24.51 -8.46
N THR A 329 6.89 -24.98 -8.16
CA THR A 329 6.39 -26.32 -8.55
C THR A 329 5.22 -26.29 -9.53
N GLY A 330 4.57 -25.14 -9.72
CA GLY A 330 3.42 -25.01 -10.59
C GLY A 330 3.11 -23.54 -10.89
N GLN A 331 2.36 -23.31 -11.95
CA GLN A 331 2.00 -21.98 -12.43
C GLN A 331 0.63 -22.03 -13.14
N ALA A 332 -0.22 -21.05 -12.84
CA ALA A 332 -1.45 -20.76 -13.54
C ALA A 332 -1.36 -19.36 -14.16
N GLY A 333 -1.36 -19.27 -15.50
CA GLY A 333 -1.05 -18.05 -16.24
C GLY A 333 0.02 -18.30 -17.32
N PRO A 334 0.38 -17.31 -18.16
CA PRO A 334 0.09 -15.88 -18.04
C PRO A 334 -1.32 -15.48 -18.51
N GLY A 335 -1.88 -14.41 -17.93
CA GLY A 335 -3.15 -13.80 -18.41
C GLY A 335 -4.02 -13.15 -17.33
N LEU A 336 -3.64 -13.25 -16.07
CA LEU A 336 -4.32 -12.62 -14.95
C LEU A 336 -3.74 -11.21 -14.75
N ILE A 337 -4.31 -10.23 -15.45
CA ILE A 337 -3.73 -8.88 -15.50
C ILE A 337 -3.93 -8.19 -14.14
N GLY A 338 -2.81 -7.92 -13.46
CA GLY A 338 -2.80 -7.28 -12.14
C GLY A 338 -3.34 -8.19 -11.03
N THR A 339 -2.92 -9.46 -10.97
CA THR A 339 -3.24 -10.35 -9.83
C THR A 339 -2.84 -9.68 -8.52
N HIS A 340 -3.72 -9.74 -7.52
CA HIS A 340 -3.47 -9.10 -6.24
C HIS A 340 -3.58 -10.11 -5.10
N LEU A 341 -4.74 -10.22 -4.46
CA LEU A 341 -4.95 -11.15 -3.36
C LEU A 341 -5.51 -12.50 -3.85
N LEU A 342 -5.42 -13.48 -2.96
CA LEU A 342 -6.06 -14.78 -3.13
C LEU A 342 -6.69 -15.26 -1.82
N ALA A 343 -7.71 -16.09 -1.94
CA ALA A 343 -8.28 -16.87 -0.84
C ALA A 343 -8.45 -18.33 -1.26
N LEU A 344 -8.23 -19.26 -0.32
CA LEU A 344 -8.40 -20.69 -0.56
C LEU A 344 -9.77 -21.16 -0.07
N SER A 345 -10.40 -22.06 -0.81
CA SER A 345 -11.55 -22.84 -0.32
C SER A 345 -11.19 -23.54 0.99
N PRO A 346 -12.17 -23.85 1.87
CA PRO A 346 -11.89 -24.50 3.16
C PRO A 346 -11.10 -25.82 3.07
N ASP A 347 -11.22 -26.54 1.95
CA ASP A 347 -10.48 -27.77 1.67
C ASP A 347 -9.13 -27.55 0.95
N SER A 348 -8.72 -26.29 0.77
CA SER A 348 -7.51 -25.85 0.06
C SER A 348 -7.39 -26.33 -1.39
N SER A 349 -8.47 -26.82 -2.00
CA SER A 349 -8.45 -27.36 -3.36
C SER A 349 -8.59 -26.28 -4.45
N THR A 350 -9.17 -25.14 -4.10
CA THR A 350 -9.52 -24.06 -5.03
C THR A 350 -8.99 -22.73 -4.50
N ALA A 351 -8.34 -21.96 -5.35
CA ALA A 351 -7.95 -20.58 -5.07
C ALA A 351 -8.82 -19.59 -5.86
N TYR A 352 -9.33 -18.57 -5.17
CA TYR A 352 -10.05 -17.44 -5.74
C TYR A 352 -9.12 -16.25 -5.77
N VAL A 353 -8.84 -15.72 -6.97
CA VAL A 353 -7.76 -14.74 -7.19
C VAL A 353 -8.36 -13.47 -7.75
N THR A 354 -8.16 -12.34 -7.07
CA THR A 354 -8.57 -11.02 -7.58
C THR A 354 -7.52 -10.46 -8.51
N SER A 355 -7.96 -9.76 -9.54
CA SER A 355 -7.11 -9.14 -10.56
C SER A 355 -7.54 -7.70 -10.81
N ARG A 356 -6.86 -6.75 -10.16
CA ARG A 356 -7.16 -5.31 -10.22
C ARG A 356 -7.07 -4.76 -11.64
N GLY A 357 -6.08 -5.22 -12.39
CA GLY A 357 -5.82 -4.72 -13.75
C GLY A 357 -6.83 -5.20 -14.80
N SER A 358 -7.76 -6.09 -14.46
CA SER A 358 -8.78 -6.60 -15.39
C SER A 358 -10.19 -6.71 -14.83
N ASP A 359 -10.42 -6.18 -13.62
CA ASP A 359 -11.73 -6.19 -12.94
C ASP A 359 -12.37 -7.59 -12.90
N LYS A 360 -11.58 -8.57 -12.45
CA LYS A 360 -11.95 -9.98 -12.45
C LYS A 360 -11.59 -10.69 -11.15
N VAL A 361 -12.34 -11.76 -10.90
CA VAL A 361 -11.99 -12.83 -9.97
C VAL A 361 -11.88 -14.14 -10.75
N SER A 362 -10.76 -14.84 -10.61
CA SER A 362 -10.48 -16.10 -11.29
C SER A 362 -10.44 -17.26 -10.31
N VAL A 363 -10.94 -18.41 -10.75
CA VAL A 363 -10.94 -19.66 -9.98
C VAL A 363 -9.82 -20.55 -10.50
N VAL A 364 -8.89 -20.90 -9.63
CA VAL A 364 -7.71 -21.72 -9.93
C VAL A 364 -7.82 -23.03 -9.15
N ASP A 365 -7.75 -24.16 -9.85
CA ASP A 365 -7.58 -25.47 -9.20
C ASP A 365 -6.15 -25.56 -8.65
N ALA A 366 -6.01 -25.58 -7.32
CA ALA A 366 -4.73 -25.43 -6.63
C ALA A 366 -3.77 -26.61 -6.87
N LYS A 367 -4.30 -27.76 -7.30
CA LYS A 367 -3.51 -28.97 -7.58
C LYS A 367 -2.97 -28.98 -9.01
N THR A 368 -3.82 -28.65 -9.97
CA THR A 368 -3.51 -28.72 -11.40
C THR A 368 -3.00 -27.39 -11.95
N MET A 369 -3.11 -26.31 -11.18
CA MET A 369 -2.78 -24.94 -11.57
C MET A 369 -3.50 -24.51 -12.84
N LYS A 370 -4.76 -24.89 -12.98
CA LYS A 370 -5.62 -24.51 -14.11
C LYS A 370 -6.64 -23.50 -13.67
N ILE A 371 -6.78 -22.44 -14.46
CA ILE A 371 -7.91 -21.51 -14.34
C ILE A 371 -9.16 -22.23 -14.88
N THR A 372 -10.13 -22.50 -14.01
CA THR A 372 -11.35 -23.25 -14.35
C THR A 372 -12.52 -22.32 -14.65
N HIS A 373 -12.53 -21.13 -14.05
CA HIS A 373 -13.56 -20.13 -14.25
C HIS A 373 -12.99 -18.72 -14.07
N THR A 374 -13.68 -17.72 -14.62
CA THR A 374 -13.38 -16.31 -14.36
C THR A 374 -14.68 -15.53 -14.47
N ALA A 375 -14.94 -14.70 -13.46
CA ALA A 375 -16.10 -13.83 -13.40
C ALA A 375 -15.64 -12.37 -13.37
N ASN A 376 -16.42 -11.48 -13.99
CA ASN A 376 -16.20 -10.05 -13.87
C ASN A 376 -16.59 -9.61 -12.45
N THR A 377 -15.90 -8.63 -11.91
CA THR A 377 -16.23 -7.92 -10.66
C THR A 377 -16.69 -6.49 -11.00
N ASP A 378 -16.68 -5.60 -10.01
CA ASP A 378 -16.69 -4.16 -10.26
C ASP A 378 -15.24 -3.66 -10.27
N VAL A 379 -15.01 -2.35 -10.20
CA VAL A 379 -13.71 -1.74 -10.55
C VAL A 379 -12.71 -1.83 -9.40
N GLY A 380 -11.52 -2.35 -9.70
CA GLY A 380 -10.41 -2.48 -8.77
C GLY A 380 -10.63 -3.56 -7.69
N PRO A 381 -10.93 -4.81 -8.06
CA PRO A 381 -11.10 -5.90 -7.09
C PRO A 381 -9.78 -6.18 -6.38
N GLU A 382 -9.79 -6.10 -5.06
CA GLU A 382 -8.61 -6.31 -4.24
C GLU A 382 -8.91 -7.32 -3.15
N ALA A 383 -9.73 -6.96 -2.18
CA ALA A 383 -10.09 -7.84 -1.08
C ALA A 383 -10.81 -9.09 -1.58
N VAL A 384 -10.42 -10.26 -1.06
CA VAL A 384 -11.12 -11.52 -1.29
C VAL A 384 -11.03 -12.40 -0.06
N ASP A 385 -12.15 -13.03 0.30
CA ASP A 385 -12.18 -14.12 1.26
C ASP A 385 -13.41 -15.02 1.04
N VAL A 386 -13.29 -16.27 1.48
CA VAL A 386 -14.35 -17.28 1.37
C VAL A 386 -14.82 -17.72 2.75
N SER A 387 -16.13 -17.95 2.90
CA SER A 387 -16.70 -18.37 4.17
C SER A 387 -16.15 -19.74 4.60
N PRO A 388 -16.01 -20.01 5.91
CA PRO A 388 -15.53 -21.29 6.41
C PRO A 388 -16.36 -22.50 5.96
N ASP A 389 -17.64 -22.30 5.64
CA ASP A 389 -18.53 -23.33 5.10
C ASP A 389 -18.49 -23.45 3.56
N GLY A 390 -17.69 -22.62 2.88
CA GLY A 390 -17.48 -22.62 1.44
C GLY A 390 -18.67 -22.13 0.61
N LYS A 391 -19.64 -21.44 1.21
CA LYS A 391 -20.88 -21.01 0.53
C LYS A 391 -20.91 -19.56 0.08
N GLN A 392 -19.99 -18.72 0.56
CA GLN A 392 -19.94 -17.31 0.20
C GLN A 392 -18.51 -16.91 -0.15
N LEU A 393 -18.33 -16.21 -1.26
CA LEU A 393 -17.07 -15.57 -1.64
C LEU A 393 -17.32 -14.07 -1.69
N TRP A 394 -16.64 -13.31 -0.85
CA TRP A 394 -16.78 -11.86 -0.79
C TRP A 394 -15.59 -11.22 -1.50
N VAL A 395 -15.86 -10.31 -2.43
CA VAL A 395 -14.85 -9.56 -3.18
C VAL A 395 -15.09 -8.06 -3.00
N GLY A 396 -14.14 -7.37 -2.38
CA GLY A 396 -14.14 -5.92 -2.24
C GLY A 396 -13.50 -5.24 -3.44
N ASN A 397 -14.13 -4.18 -3.93
CA ASN A 397 -13.71 -3.42 -5.11
C ASN A 397 -13.38 -1.99 -4.67
N ASN A 398 -12.10 -1.65 -4.73
CA ASN A 398 -11.56 -0.45 -4.11
C ASN A 398 -11.93 0.84 -4.83
N GLN A 399 -12.04 0.80 -6.16
CA GLN A 399 -12.31 2.01 -6.96
C GLN A 399 -13.81 2.26 -7.11
N SER A 400 -14.62 1.21 -7.14
CA SER A 400 -16.08 1.34 -7.17
C SER A 400 -16.73 1.42 -5.79
N GLU A 401 -15.98 1.21 -4.70
CA GLU A 401 -16.49 1.24 -3.32
C GLU A 401 -17.65 0.25 -3.07
N THR A 402 -17.57 -0.92 -3.72
CA THR A 402 -18.57 -1.99 -3.64
C THR A 402 -17.98 -3.30 -3.12
N ILE A 403 -18.81 -4.13 -2.49
CA ILE A 403 -18.48 -5.53 -2.16
C ILE A 403 -19.45 -6.42 -2.93
N ILE A 404 -18.94 -7.40 -3.69
CA ILE A 404 -19.76 -8.38 -4.39
C ILE A 404 -19.69 -9.71 -3.63
N VAL A 405 -20.85 -10.30 -3.37
CA VAL A 405 -20.95 -11.66 -2.85
C VAL A 405 -21.26 -12.61 -4.00
N PHE A 406 -20.37 -13.57 -4.22
CA PHE A 406 -20.49 -14.63 -5.23
C PHE A 406 -20.87 -15.97 -4.59
N ASP A 407 -21.57 -16.79 -5.36
CA ASP A 407 -21.62 -18.24 -5.13
C ASP A 407 -20.26 -18.85 -5.52
N PRO A 408 -19.50 -19.49 -4.61
CA PRO A 408 -18.16 -19.98 -4.92
C PRO A 408 -18.11 -21.17 -5.88
N GLN A 409 -19.24 -21.86 -6.12
CA GLN A 409 -19.32 -23.01 -7.02
C GLN A 409 -19.67 -22.59 -8.46
N THR A 410 -20.64 -21.67 -8.60
CA THR A 410 -21.11 -21.22 -9.92
C THR A 410 -20.44 -19.94 -10.38
N MET A 411 -19.81 -19.19 -9.46
CA MET A 411 -19.31 -17.83 -9.66
C MET A 411 -20.39 -16.84 -10.13
N GLU A 412 -21.65 -17.12 -9.83
CA GLU A 412 -22.75 -16.17 -10.05
C GLU A 412 -22.75 -15.09 -8.96
N ARG A 413 -22.97 -13.84 -9.37
CA ARG A 413 -23.14 -12.71 -8.43
C ARG A 413 -24.48 -12.89 -7.70
N GLN A 414 -24.44 -13.05 -6.39
CA GLN A 414 -25.63 -13.15 -5.56
C GLN A 414 -26.11 -11.76 -5.09
N GLU A 415 -25.18 -10.89 -4.73
CA GLU A 415 -25.48 -9.57 -4.19
C GLU A 415 -24.33 -8.58 -4.43
N VAL A 416 -24.68 -7.29 -4.51
CA VAL A 416 -23.75 -6.17 -4.49
C VAL A 416 -24.11 -5.28 -3.31
N ILE A 417 -23.15 -5.07 -2.43
CA ILE A 417 -23.25 -4.20 -1.26
C ILE A 417 -22.53 -2.90 -1.61
N GLU A 418 -23.27 -1.79 -1.55
CA GLU A 418 -22.69 -0.44 -1.66
C GLU A 418 -21.97 -0.11 -0.35
N ALA A 419 -20.65 -0.30 -0.32
CA ALA A 419 -19.87 -0.07 0.90
C ALA A 419 -19.76 1.43 1.20
N GLY A 420 -19.57 2.25 0.15
CA GLY A 420 -19.39 3.71 0.29
C GLY A 420 -18.08 4.09 0.96
N PHE A 421 -17.11 3.18 0.91
CA PHE A 421 -15.74 3.33 1.36
C PHE A 421 -14.84 2.38 0.56
N LEU A 422 -13.52 2.41 0.80
CA LEU A 422 -12.54 1.55 0.11
C LEU A 422 -12.37 0.22 0.86
N PRO A 423 -12.98 -0.90 0.43
CA PRO A 423 -12.86 -2.19 1.12
C PRO A 423 -11.54 -2.89 0.79
N ILE A 424 -10.46 -2.50 1.46
CA ILE A 424 -9.10 -2.99 1.17
C ILE A 424 -8.89 -4.46 1.58
N ARG A 425 -9.59 -4.90 2.63
CA ARG A 425 -9.48 -6.25 3.17
C ARG A 425 -10.82 -6.78 3.62
N VAL A 426 -11.08 -8.06 3.37
CA VAL A 426 -12.25 -8.80 3.86
C VAL A 426 -11.73 -10.04 4.58
N ARG A 427 -12.27 -10.34 5.75
CA ARG A 427 -12.02 -11.60 6.48
C ARG A 427 -13.29 -12.14 7.11
N PHE A 428 -13.55 -13.43 6.91
CA PHE A 428 -14.57 -14.13 7.67
C PHE A 428 -14.05 -14.46 9.06
N HIS A 429 -14.93 -14.35 10.06
CA HIS A 429 -14.69 -14.93 11.36
C HIS A 429 -14.56 -16.46 11.22
N PRO A 430 -13.69 -17.16 11.98
CA PRO A 430 -13.48 -18.60 11.87
C PRO A 430 -14.75 -19.47 12.00
N GLU A 431 -15.70 -19.05 12.84
CA GLU A 431 -17.01 -19.71 12.99
C GLU A 431 -18.05 -19.31 11.92
N GLY A 432 -17.73 -18.37 11.03
CA GLY A 432 -18.54 -17.99 9.87
C GLY A 432 -19.76 -17.11 10.17
N GLN A 433 -19.91 -16.62 11.40
CA GLN A 433 -21.03 -15.79 11.83
C GLN A 433 -20.90 -14.31 11.42
N ALA A 434 -19.68 -13.80 11.29
CA ALA A 434 -19.40 -12.39 10.96
C ALA A 434 -18.33 -12.25 9.87
N VAL A 435 -18.32 -11.10 9.21
CA VAL A 435 -17.31 -10.72 8.21
C VAL A 435 -16.78 -9.33 8.55
N ALA A 436 -15.48 -9.19 8.74
CA ALA A 436 -14.82 -7.91 8.97
C ALA A 436 -14.26 -7.35 7.66
N VAL A 437 -14.45 -6.06 7.45
CA VAL A 437 -13.97 -5.33 6.27
C VAL A 437 -13.20 -4.09 6.73
N ALA A 438 -11.97 -3.94 6.25
CA ALA A 438 -11.14 -2.80 6.58
C ALA A 438 -11.46 -1.64 5.62
N ASP A 439 -11.74 -0.46 6.18
CA ASP A 439 -11.88 0.79 5.46
C ASP A 439 -10.57 1.57 5.58
N LEU A 440 -9.73 1.45 4.55
CA LEU A 440 -8.37 2.00 4.58
C LEU A 440 -8.35 3.51 4.80
N ARG A 441 -9.33 4.24 4.26
CA ARG A 441 -9.39 5.71 4.30
C ARG A 441 -10.20 6.25 5.48
N GLY A 442 -11.14 5.46 5.97
CA GLY A 442 -12.00 5.82 7.10
C GLY A 442 -11.44 5.50 8.47
N ASP A 443 -10.22 4.93 8.55
CA ASP A 443 -9.57 4.52 9.80
C ASP A 443 -10.48 3.65 10.68
N ARG A 444 -11.22 2.72 10.06
CA ARG A 444 -12.19 1.88 10.76
C ARG A 444 -12.28 0.47 10.19
N VAL A 445 -12.90 -0.41 10.97
CA VAL A 445 -13.35 -1.73 10.52
C VAL A 445 -14.88 -1.77 10.54
N VAL A 446 -15.49 -2.18 9.44
CA VAL A 446 -16.93 -2.43 9.34
C VAL A 446 -17.16 -3.92 9.41
N VAL A 447 -18.02 -4.35 10.34
CA VAL A 447 -18.35 -5.76 10.55
C VAL A 447 -19.77 -6.01 10.08
N TYR A 448 -19.95 -7.05 9.28
CA TYR A 448 -21.23 -7.50 8.76
C TYR A 448 -21.62 -8.82 9.42
N GLU A 449 -22.93 -9.04 9.64
CA GLU A 449 -23.43 -10.38 9.93
C GLU A 449 -23.41 -11.22 8.64
N SER A 450 -22.79 -12.40 8.68
CA SER A 450 -22.56 -13.19 7.46
C SER A 450 -23.86 -13.71 6.82
N GLY A 451 -24.88 -13.98 7.64
CA GLY A 451 -26.12 -14.63 7.19
C GLY A 451 -27.10 -13.70 6.48
N ASN A 452 -27.14 -12.42 6.84
CA ASN A 452 -28.05 -11.42 6.24
C ASN A 452 -27.34 -10.21 5.64
N ARG A 453 -26.00 -10.13 5.79
CA ARG A 453 -25.13 -9.10 5.18
C ARG A 453 -25.42 -7.68 5.67
N GLU A 454 -26.09 -7.54 6.81
CA GLU A 454 -26.31 -6.25 7.45
C GLU A 454 -25.10 -5.83 8.29
N VAL A 455 -24.85 -4.53 8.39
CA VAL A 455 -23.80 -3.98 9.27
C VAL A 455 -24.14 -4.28 10.72
N LYS A 456 -23.24 -4.99 11.39
CA LYS A 456 -23.28 -5.38 12.79
C LYS A 456 -22.62 -4.36 13.70
N ALA A 457 -21.45 -3.86 13.30
CA ALA A 457 -20.64 -2.94 14.07
C ALA A 457 -19.72 -2.11 13.16
N GLU A 458 -19.35 -0.92 13.62
CA GLU A 458 -18.29 -0.10 13.06
C GLU A 458 -17.32 0.26 14.18
N ILE A 459 -16.03 -0.07 13.99
CA ILE A 459 -14.98 0.12 14.99
C ILE A 459 -14.06 1.24 14.50
N ASP A 460 -14.15 2.40 15.13
CA ASP A 460 -13.28 3.55 14.87
C ASP A 460 -11.90 3.33 15.51
N LEU A 461 -10.85 3.34 14.68
CA LEU A 461 -9.47 3.12 15.10
C LEU A 461 -8.69 4.44 15.27
N ALA A 462 -9.21 5.55 14.78
CA ALA A 462 -8.54 6.84 14.82
C ALA A 462 -8.20 7.32 16.25
N PRO A 463 -9.07 7.15 17.28
CA PRO A 463 -8.74 7.49 18.68
C PRO A 463 -7.59 6.66 19.25
N HIS A 464 -7.32 5.50 18.65
CA HIS A 464 -6.26 4.57 19.03
C HIS A 464 -4.98 4.79 18.21
N GLY A 465 -5.02 5.72 17.25
CA GLY A 465 -3.94 6.04 16.31
C GLY A 465 -3.50 4.87 15.43
N ALA A 466 -4.39 3.90 15.23
CA ALA A 466 -4.20 2.82 14.27
C ALA A 466 -4.81 3.25 12.92
N TYR A 467 -4.08 4.12 12.22
CA TYR A 467 -4.48 4.73 10.94
C TYR A 467 -4.12 3.84 9.74
N GLY A 468 -4.97 3.87 8.71
CA GLY A 468 -4.77 3.08 7.49
C GLY A 468 -4.85 1.57 7.75
N PRO A 469 -5.99 1.01 8.18
CA PRO A 469 -6.13 -0.43 8.39
C PRO A 469 -6.00 -1.17 7.05
N ALA A 470 -4.90 -1.88 6.83
CA ALA A 470 -4.56 -2.55 5.57
C ALA A 470 -4.81 -4.07 5.61
N SER A 471 -4.73 -4.66 6.80
CA SER A 471 -4.83 -6.10 7.02
C SER A 471 -5.77 -6.44 8.18
N LEU A 472 -6.30 -7.65 8.13
CA LEU A 472 -7.21 -8.21 9.12
C LEU A 472 -6.81 -9.66 9.38
N LEU A 473 -6.78 -10.06 10.65
CA LEU A 473 -6.51 -11.43 11.07
C LEU A 473 -7.31 -11.76 12.32
N PHE A 474 -8.25 -12.69 12.22
CA PHE A 474 -8.87 -13.28 13.40
C PHE A 474 -7.89 -14.24 14.08
N SER A 475 -7.90 -14.28 15.42
CA SER A 475 -7.28 -15.39 16.15
C SER A 475 -7.96 -16.71 15.77
N PRO A 476 -7.27 -17.87 15.86
CA PRO A 476 -7.86 -19.16 15.49
C PRO A 476 -9.15 -19.51 16.24
N ASP A 477 -9.27 -19.06 17.50
CA ASP A 477 -10.48 -19.22 18.32
C ASP A 477 -11.57 -18.17 18.03
N GLY A 478 -11.28 -17.18 17.18
CA GLY A 478 -12.18 -16.10 16.80
C GLY A 478 -12.39 -15.02 17.87
N ASN A 479 -11.76 -15.11 19.05
CA ASN A 479 -12.02 -14.16 20.14
C ASN A 479 -11.40 -12.78 19.92
N SER A 480 -10.32 -12.71 19.15
CA SER A 480 -9.63 -11.46 18.79
C SER A 480 -9.64 -11.24 17.28
N LEU A 481 -9.76 -9.99 16.87
CA LEU A 481 -9.44 -9.52 15.52
C LEU A 481 -8.25 -8.56 15.62
N PHE A 482 -7.14 -8.92 14.98
CA PHE A 482 -5.97 -8.07 14.81
C PHE A 482 -6.10 -7.27 13.51
N VAL A 483 -5.79 -5.97 13.59
CA VAL A 483 -5.87 -5.03 12.46
C VAL A 483 -4.52 -4.34 12.31
N GLY A 484 -3.82 -4.61 11.20
CA GLY A 484 -2.56 -3.94 10.86
C GLY A 484 -2.84 -2.58 10.28
N ALA A 485 -2.29 -1.54 10.91
CA ALA A 485 -2.50 -0.15 10.55
C ALA A 485 -1.21 0.44 9.99
N GLN A 486 -1.12 0.51 8.65
CA GLN A 486 0.13 0.77 7.95
C GLN A 486 0.66 2.20 8.17
N ASP A 487 -0.25 3.17 8.33
CA ASP A 487 0.11 4.59 8.53
C ASP A 487 0.33 4.91 10.01
N GLY A 488 -0.11 4.01 10.91
CA GLY A 488 0.00 4.16 12.37
C GLY A 488 1.19 3.43 13.01
N ALA A 489 1.91 2.56 12.28
CA ALA A 489 2.93 1.65 12.81
C ALA A 489 2.44 0.86 14.03
N ARG A 490 1.21 0.34 13.92
CA ARG A 490 0.45 -0.25 15.02
C ARG A 490 -0.37 -1.44 14.56
N VAL A 491 -0.66 -2.33 15.50
CA VAL A 491 -1.73 -3.32 15.38
C VAL A 491 -2.78 -3.05 16.46
N ALA A 492 -4.03 -2.87 16.06
CA ALA A 492 -5.15 -2.84 16.99
C ALA A 492 -5.67 -4.27 17.22
N GLU A 493 -5.87 -4.65 18.48
CA GLU A 493 -6.54 -5.89 18.86
C GLU A 493 -7.96 -5.58 19.31
N ILE A 494 -8.95 -6.18 18.67
CA ILE A 494 -10.39 -5.98 18.89
C ILE A 494 -10.97 -7.25 19.50
N ASP A 495 -11.74 -7.11 20.58
CA ASP A 495 -12.56 -8.18 21.15
C ASP A 495 -13.78 -8.42 20.26
N THR A 496 -13.95 -9.63 19.72
CA THR A 496 -15.02 -9.91 18.75
C THR A 496 -16.40 -10.08 19.40
N SER A 497 -16.45 -10.27 20.73
CA SER A 497 -17.72 -10.37 21.47
C SER A 497 -18.39 -8.99 21.65
N SER A 498 -17.57 -7.95 21.81
CA SER A 498 -18.00 -6.57 22.06
C SER A 498 -17.72 -5.63 20.90
N TRP A 499 -16.91 -6.04 19.92
CA TRP A 499 -16.39 -5.21 18.82
C TRP A 499 -15.74 -3.93 19.31
N SER A 500 -14.90 -4.04 20.35
CA SER A 500 -14.19 -2.93 20.93
C SER A 500 -12.68 -3.17 20.96
N VAL A 501 -11.89 -2.12 20.77
CA VAL A 501 -10.43 -2.19 20.83
C VAL A 501 -10.00 -2.51 22.26
N ILE A 502 -9.36 -3.65 22.45
CA ILE A 502 -8.81 -4.12 23.74
C ILE A 502 -7.51 -3.37 24.02
N ARG A 503 -6.61 -3.33 23.04
CA ARG A 503 -5.29 -2.71 23.13
C ARG A 503 -4.74 -2.38 21.75
N VAL A 504 -3.67 -1.61 21.77
CA VAL A 504 -2.85 -1.30 20.59
C VAL A 504 -1.44 -1.77 20.87
N ILE A 505 -0.85 -2.45 19.90
CA ILE A 505 0.50 -2.97 19.92
C ILE A 505 1.33 -2.09 18.97
N GLU A 506 2.45 -1.56 19.44
CA GLU A 506 3.37 -0.80 18.60
C GLU A 506 4.23 -1.75 17.75
N THR A 507 4.46 -1.39 16.49
CA THR A 507 5.28 -2.15 15.53
C THR A 507 6.29 -1.23 14.85
N ASP A 508 6.89 -1.68 13.75
CA ASP A 508 7.65 -0.79 12.87
C ASP A 508 6.74 -0.16 11.80
N GLU A 509 7.29 0.72 10.96
CA GLU A 509 6.55 1.43 9.91
C GLU A 509 5.94 0.48 8.87
N GLY A 510 4.65 0.69 8.55
CA GLY A 510 3.94 -0.09 7.53
C GLY A 510 3.39 -1.42 8.02
N ALA A 511 2.80 -1.47 9.22
CA ALA A 511 2.13 -2.68 9.73
C ALA A 511 1.03 -3.15 8.76
N ASP A 512 1.32 -4.20 7.99
CA ASP A 512 0.40 -4.75 6.99
C ASP A 512 0.19 -6.22 7.27
N GLY A 513 0.78 -7.14 6.51
CA GLY A 513 0.58 -8.57 6.67
C GLY A 513 0.71 -9.04 8.13
N LEU A 514 -0.22 -9.92 8.52
CA LEU A 514 -0.33 -10.44 9.89
C LEU A 514 -0.35 -11.96 9.89
N ALA A 515 0.20 -12.55 10.93
CA ALA A 515 0.27 -13.98 11.13
C ALA A 515 0.17 -14.32 12.63
N TYR A 516 -0.58 -15.37 12.99
CA TYR A 516 -0.76 -15.81 14.38
C TYR A 516 -0.22 -17.22 14.54
N SER A 517 0.57 -17.45 15.60
CA SER A 517 1.01 -18.78 16.01
C SER A 517 0.74 -19.00 17.50
N ASP A 518 0.29 -20.19 17.86
CA ASP A 518 0.19 -20.66 19.26
C ASP A 518 1.57 -20.90 19.90
N MET A 519 2.64 -20.78 19.12
CA MET A 519 4.00 -20.89 19.64
C MET A 519 4.46 -19.59 20.28
N LYS A 520 5.26 -19.72 21.34
CA LYS A 520 5.90 -18.59 22.00
C LYS A 520 7.26 -18.32 21.39
N VAL A 521 7.45 -17.09 20.91
CA VAL A 521 8.77 -16.60 20.51
C VAL A 521 9.67 -16.51 21.75
N SER A 522 10.90 -16.99 21.60
CA SER A 522 11.93 -16.98 22.62
C SER A 522 12.71 -15.67 22.60
N VAL A 523 12.93 -15.12 23.79
CA VAL A 523 13.77 -13.94 24.05
C VAL A 523 15.21 -14.18 23.63
#